data_AF-A0A3A8PL85-F1
#
_entry.id   AF-A0A3A8PL85-F1
#
_cell.length_a   1.000
_cell.length_b   1.000
_cell.length_c   1.000
_cell.angle_alpha   90.00
_cell.angle_beta   90.00
_cell.angle_gamma   90.00
#
_symmetry.space_group_name_H-M   'P 1'
#
loop_
_entity.id
_entity.type
_entity.pdbx_description
1 polymer ?
#
loop_
_entity_poly.entity_id
_entity_poly.type
_entity_poly.pdbx_seq_one_letter_code
_entity_poly.pdbx_strand_id
1 'polypeptide(L)'
;MIQGWLWRLGLGRGRVHVFYDEAYRLPLSGIESSVGIEPRGTDFTTWYLLEAGVVRAADVRHPVPVSYAQLARVHDARYLESLSDPATLARIYATDPSEVPVDALLDSVRLVCGGTLGAARLALARQGPVVNMAGGFHHARPDRGGGFCTVNDIAVAVADLRASGFDGSVAVLDLDAHPPDGTAACLAGQPKVWIGSVSGSDWGTLPPGVDETRVQDGCDDATYVQKVKDLLSRMPRSDITFVIAGGDVLGGDRFGRVGITLAGARKRDVAIASALRGLPSVWLPGGGYHAESWKLFAGTVLVLAGLGHQRITARYDPLSARFQRIAHLLDPEGGPPGLVAGEEPITLEDLEGPLRLGPEVQPRVLGHYTAQGIEYALFRYGLLSYVERLGYSRLRVEVSSTGGTGDRIKVLGHAGGQEHLLSDSVLEKKVLQGETFLFANWLSLRHPRARFSDKRPQLPGQEVPGLGLSRETTETLLTMAQRLGLAGLAFRPMWYHLAVVARSRFHFSTPERQGRFEALMRDLSALPLVEATRAVAEGRVRLDGQPYPWEPDDMLCRLQPVPMDTDAVAAERERCHFTVVPASR
;
A
#
# COMPACT_ATOMS: atom_id res chain seq x y z
N MET A 1 -3.38 -27.32 28.17
CA MET A 1 -2.22 -26.49 28.60
C MET A 1 -0.92 -26.88 27.89
N ILE A 2 -0.52 -28.15 27.84
CA ILE A 2 0.76 -28.61 27.21
C ILE A 2 0.82 -28.34 25.69
N GLN A 3 -0.27 -28.54 24.94
CA GLN A 3 -0.33 -28.20 23.51
C GLN A 3 -0.13 -26.70 23.24
N GLY A 4 -0.63 -25.81 24.11
CA GLY A 4 -0.42 -24.36 23.97
C GLY A 4 1.03 -23.93 24.23
N TRP A 5 1.77 -24.68 25.06
CA TRP A 5 3.19 -24.48 25.31
C TRP A 5 4.08 -25.03 24.18
N LEU A 6 3.81 -26.25 23.70
CA LEU A 6 4.49 -26.82 22.53
C LEU A 6 4.25 -25.99 21.26
N TRP A 7 3.07 -25.37 21.15
CA TRP A 7 2.70 -24.45 20.06
C TRP A 7 3.42 -23.11 20.10
N ARG A 8 3.67 -22.55 21.30
CA ARG A 8 4.52 -21.36 21.49
C ARG A 8 6.00 -21.65 21.22
N LEU A 9 6.43 -22.90 21.34
CA LEU A 9 7.77 -23.37 21.00
C LEU A 9 7.95 -23.69 19.49
N GLY A 10 6.93 -23.48 18.65
CA GLY A 10 7.02 -23.65 17.20
C GLY A 10 7.03 -25.10 16.70
N LEU A 11 6.82 -26.08 17.58
CA LEU A 11 6.73 -27.49 17.22
C LEU A 11 5.36 -27.75 16.56
N GLY A 12 5.36 -28.10 15.27
CA GLY A 12 4.16 -28.40 14.47
C GLY A 12 3.69 -27.31 13.51
N ARG A 13 4.39 -26.16 13.40
CA ARG A 13 4.09 -25.13 12.39
C ARG A 13 4.68 -25.51 11.03
N GLY A 14 3.89 -25.37 9.97
CA GLY A 14 4.40 -25.46 8.59
C GLY A 14 5.33 -24.28 8.31
N ARG A 15 6.56 -24.54 7.87
CA ARG A 15 7.47 -23.46 7.43
C ARG A 15 7.07 -23.00 6.03
N VAL A 16 6.63 -21.76 5.90
CA VAL A 16 6.33 -21.13 4.62
C VAL A 16 7.49 -20.23 4.22
N HIS A 17 8.04 -20.45 3.03
CA HIS A 17 9.05 -19.56 2.43
C HIS A 17 8.32 -18.53 1.59
N VAL A 18 8.80 -17.28 1.66
CA VAL A 18 8.15 -16.17 0.96
C VAL A 18 9.16 -15.39 0.14
N PHE A 19 8.79 -14.94 -1.05
CA PHE A 19 9.54 -13.98 -1.84
C PHE A 19 8.97 -12.59 -1.62
N TYR A 20 9.82 -11.64 -1.23
CA TYR A 20 9.42 -10.27 -0.95
C TYR A 20 10.60 -9.32 -1.14
N ASP A 21 10.30 -8.12 -1.62
CA ASP A 21 11.21 -6.98 -1.62
C ASP A 21 10.40 -5.69 -1.43
N GLU A 22 10.98 -4.67 -0.79
CA GLU A 22 10.33 -3.37 -0.64
C GLU A 22 10.11 -2.69 -2.01
N ALA A 23 10.91 -3.06 -3.03
CA ALA A 23 10.72 -2.64 -4.41
C ALA A 23 9.44 -3.19 -5.06
N TYR A 24 8.70 -4.10 -4.43
CA TYR A 24 7.38 -4.52 -4.91
C TYR A 24 6.33 -3.41 -4.86
N ARG A 25 6.49 -2.43 -3.94
CA ARG A 25 5.65 -1.22 -3.93
C ARG A 25 5.80 -0.49 -5.26
N LEU A 26 4.73 -0.31 -6.02
CA LEU A 26 4.81 0.40 -7.30
C LEU A 26 5.17 1.88 -7.08
N PRO A 27 6.10 2.47 -7.85
CA PRO A 27 6.53 3.86 -7.70
C PRO A 27 5.54 4.81 -8.40
N LEU A 28 4.26 4.75 -8.04
CA LEU A 28 3.17 5.50 -8.66
C LEU A 28 2.43 6.31 -7.60
N SER A 29 2.81 7.59 -7.44
CA SER A 29 2.31 8.47 -6.38
C SER A 29 0.79 8.74 -6.41
N GLY A 30 0.15 8.62 -7.58
CA GLY A 30 -1.29 8.82 -7.74
C GLY A 30 -2.13 7.54 -7.60
N ILE A 31 -1.52 6.34 -7.50
CA ILE A 31 -2.24 5.07 -7.72
C ILE A 31 -3.39 4.84 -6.72
N GLU A 32 -3.19 5.19 -5.46
CA GLU A 32 -4.24 5.09 -4.43
C GLU A 32 -5.42 6.03 -4.75
N SER A 33 -5.12 7.30 -5.03
CA SER A 33 -6.15 8.30 -5.32
C SER A 33 -6.89 8.03 -6.64
N SER A 34 -6.19 7.54 -7.66
CA SER A 34 -6.76 7.36 -9.00
C SER A 34 -7.55 6.05 -9.11
N VAL A 35 -6.98 4.94 -8.61
CA VAL A 35 -7.56 3.60 -8.81
C VAL A 35 -7.86 2.84 -7.52
N GLY A 36 -7.55 3.39 -6.35
CA GLY A 36 -7.89 2.76 -5.05
C GLY A 36 -6.96 1.61 -4.66
N ILE A 37 -5.82 1.47 -5.31
CA ILE A 37 -4.82 0.46 -4.95
C ILE A 37 -4.07 0.94 -3.72
N GLU A 38 -4.06 0.13 -2.66
CA GLU A 38 -3.20 0.35 -1.49
C GLU A 38 -1.74 0.03 -1.87
N PRO A 39 -0.86 1.04 -2.07
CA PRO A 39 0.49 0.82 -2.59
C PRO A 39 1.36 -0.02 -1.66
N ARG A 40 1.03 -0.10 -0.36
CA ARG A 40 1.74 -0.91 0.64
C ARG A 40 1.03 -2.23 0.97
N GLY A 41 0.08 -2.70 0.17
CA GLY A 41 -0.66 -3.94 0.48
C GLY A 41 0.26 -5.16 0.70
N THR A 42 1.29 -5.29 -0.12
CA THR A 42 2.35 -6.29 -0.01
C THR A 42 3.18 -6.11 1.27
N ASP A 43 3.58 -4.88 1.57
CA ASP A 43 4.33 -4.51 2.78
C ASP A 43 3.53 -4.91 4.03
N PHE A 44 2.26 -4.51 4.09
CA PHE A 44 1.36 -4.76 5.21
C PHE A 44 1.19 -6.24 5.50
N THR A 45 0.98 -7.05 4.46
CA THR A 45 0.92 -8.50 4.57
C THR A 45 2.22 -9.05 5.17
N THR A 46 3.36 -8.65 4.61
CA THR A 46 4.68 -9.16 5.02
C THR A 46 5.04 -8.74 6.45
N TRP A 47 4.82 -7.49 6.80
CA TRP A 47 5.13 -6.94 8.12
C TRP A 47 4.30 -7.61 9.22
N TYR A 48 3.01 -7.82 8.97
CA TYR A 48 2.16 -8.57 9.89
C TYR A 48 2.67 -9.99 10.11
N LEU A 49 3.00 -10.71 9.03
CA LEU A 49 3.44 -12.11 9.11
C LEU A 49 4.78 -12.27 9.85
N LEU A 50 5.70 -11.32 9.66
CA LEU A 50 6.97 -11.25 10.39
C LEU A 50 6.74 -10.95 11.89
N GLU A 51 5.91 -9.97 12.19
CA GLU A 51 5.59 -9.59 13.57
C GLU A 51 4.87 -10.70 14.34
N ALA A 52 3.91 -11.36 13.69
CA ALA A 52 3.18 -12.47 14.29
C ALA A 52 4.04 -13.75 14.41
N GLY A 53 5.29 -13.74 13.94
CA GLY A 53 6.20 -14.89 13.96
C GLY A 53 5.70 -16.06 13.11
N VAL A 54 4.88 -15.77 12.09
CA VAL A 54 4.36 -16.76 11.13
C VAL A 54 5.44 -17.06 10.10
N VAL A 55 6.04 -15.99 9.57
CA VAL A 55 7.22 -16.04 8.71
C VAL A 55 8.41 -15.55 9.53
N ARG A 56 9.54 -16.26 9.45
CA ARG A 56 10.79 -15.81 10.08
C ARG A 56 11.59 -15.01 9.06
N ALA A 57 12.40 -14.05 9.51
CA ALA A 57 13.27 -13.27 8.62
C ALA A 57 14.14 -14.16 7.71
N ALA A 58 14.62 -15.30 8.22
CA ALA A 58 15.42 -16.26 7.45
C ALA A 58 14.64 -17.07 6.39
N ASP A 59 13.30 -17.05 6.43
CA ASP A 59 12.42 -17.68 5.44
C ASP A 59 11.94 -16.67 4.37
N VAL A 60 12.32 -15.39 4.50
CA VAL A 60 12.14 -14.38 3.45
C VAL A 60 13.28 -14.51 2.43
N ARG A 61 12.92 -14.63 1.17
CA ARG A 61 13.83 -14.70 0.03
C ARG A 61 13.75 -13.39 -0.75
N HIS A 62 14.91 -12.82 -1.05
CA HIS A 62 14.98 -11.70 -1.97
C HIS A 62 14.86 -12.22 -3.41
N PRO A 63 13.90 -11.72 -4.20
CA PRO A 63 13.76 -12.05 -5.61
C PRO A 63 14.95 -11.53 -6.42
N VAL A 64 15.21 -12.19 -7.56
CA VAL A 64 16.16 -11.72 -8.58
C VAL A 64 15.33 -11.33 -9.81
N PRO A 65 15.48 -10.12 -10.36
CA PRO A 65 14.64 -9.69 -11.47
C PRO A 65 14.88 -10.55 -12.71
N VAL A 66 13.80 -10.90 -13.41
CA VAL A 66 13.93 -11.61 -14.69
C VAL A 66 14.59 -10.72 -15.74
N SER A 67 15.33 -11.34 -16.65
CA SER A 67 15.88 -10.67 -17.84
C SER A 67 14.81 -10.42 -18.90
N TYR A 68 15.03 -9.46 -19.79
CA TYR A 68 14.20 -9.28 -20.98
C TYR A 68 14.18 -10.53 -21.87
N ALA A 69 15.27 -11.31 -21.92
CA ALA A 69 15.30 -12.59 -22.64
C ALA A 69 14.32 -13.61 -22.06
N GLN A 70 14.10 -13.61 -20.74
CA GLN A 70 13.10 -14.46 -20.10
C GLN A 70 11.68 -13.94 -20.37
N LEU A 71 11.46 -12.62 -20.30
CA LEU A 71 10.17 -12.02 -20.67
C LEU A 71 9.79 -12.34 -22.13
N ALA A 72 10.77 -12.26 -23.04
CA ALA A 72 10.60 -12.52 -24.48
C ALA A 72 10.29 -14.00 -24.82
N ARG A 73 10.32 -14.92 -23.83
CA ARG A 73 9.81 -16.29 -24.02
C ARG A 73 8.29 -16.34 -24.11
N VAL A 74 7.60 -15.28 -23.67
CA VAL A 74 6.14 -15.20 -23.57
C VAL A 74 5.59 -13.98 -24.27
N HIS A 75 6.26 -12.83 -24.11
CA HIS A 75 5.79 -11.56 -24.62
C HIS A 75 6.49 -11.17 -25.91
N ASP A 76 5.74 -10.57 -26.82
CA ASP A 76 6.22 -10.13 -28.12
C ASP A 76 7.31 -9.06 -27.96
N ALA A 77 8.35 -9.12 -28.79
CA ALA A 77 9.46 -8.16 -28.74
C ALA A 77 8.97 -6.71 -28.92
N ARG A 78 8.01 -6.47 -29.83
CA ARG A 78 7.39 -5.15 -30.05
C ARG A 78 6.65 -4.66 -28.81
N TYR A 79 5.96 -5.56 -28.10
CA TYR A 79 5.28 -5.19 -26.88
C TYR A 79 6.28 -4.82 -25.78
N LEU A 80 7.32 -5.64 -25.57
CA LEU A 80 8.36 -5.35 -24.59
C LEU A 80 9.10 -4.03 -24.88
N GLU A 81 9.37 -3.71 -26.15
CA GLU A 81 9.95 -2.43 -26.55
C GLU A 81 9.02 -1.26 -26.20
N SER A 82 7.71 -1.41 -26.41
CA SER A 82 6.70 -0.38 -26.10
C SER A 82 6.60 -0.03 -24.62
N LEU A 83 7.11 -0.89 -23.72
CA LEU A 83 7.12 -0.64 -22.29
C LEU A 83 8.11 0.47 -21.88
N SER A 84 9.06 0.82 -22.75
CA SER A 84 9.94 1.98 -22.53
C SER A 84 9.21 3.32 -22.66
N ASP A 85 8.02 3.33 -23.27
CA ASP A 85 7.17 4.51 -23.39
C ASP A 85 6.30 4.68 -22.12
N PRO A 86 6.43 5.80 -21.38
CA PRO A 86 5.59 6.07 -20.21
C PRO A 86 4.09 6.08 -20.54
N ALA A 87 3.68 6.41 -21.77
CA ALA A 87 2.28 6.37 -22.16
C ALA A 87 1.71 4.95 -22.18
N THR A 88 2.52 3.95 -22.54
CA THR A 88 2.11 2.54 -22.51
C THR A 88 1.84 2.07 -21.08
N LEU A 89 2.78 2.34 -20.18
CA LEU A 89 2.64 1.99 -18.76
C LEU A 89 1.50 2.77 -18.09
N ALA A 90 1.34 4.06 -18.41
CA ALA A 90 0.25 4.88 -17.88
C ALA A 90 -1.13 4.33 -18.26
N ARG A 91 -1.29 3.77 -19.47
CA ARG A 91 -2.52 3.08 -19.88
C ARG A 91 -2.76 1.82 -19.05
N ILE A 92 -1.73 0.99 -18.84
CA ILE A 92 -1.84 -0.26 -18.07
C ILE A 92 -2.23 0.00 -16.62
N TYR A 93 -1.63 1.03 -15.99
CA TYR A 93 -1.86 1.40 -14.59
C TYR A 93 -2.95 2.44 -14.38
N ALA A 94 -3.64 2.85 -15.46
CA ALA A 94 -4.64 3.91 -15.48
C ALA A 94 -4.19 5.22 -14.80
N THR A 95 -2.90 5.56 -14.86
CA THR A 95 -2.34 6.82 -14.33
C THR A 95 -2.05 7.84 -15.44
N ASP A 96 -1.39 8.95 -15.11
CA ASP A 96 -0.86 9.95 -16.04
C ASP A 96 0.58 9.61 -16.46
N PRO A 97 0.97 9.76 -17.74
CA PRO A 97 2.34 9.48 -18.21
C PRO A 97 3.44 10.25 -17.46
N SER A 98 3.16 11.47 -16.99
CA SER A 98 4.14 12.27 -16.24
C SER A 98 4.48 11.69 -14.87
N GLU A 99 3.68 10.75 -14.36
CA GLU A 99 3.88 10.08 -13.07
C GLU A 99 4.61 8.75 -13.18
N VAL A 100 4.97 8.31 -14.39
CA VAL A 100 5.54 6.99 -14.60
C VAL A 100 7.08 7.07 -14.60
N PRO A 101 7.76 6.68 -13.50
CA PRO A 101 9.20 6.43 -13.54
C PRO A 101 9.43 5.07 -14.22
N VAL A 102 9.51 5.07 -15.55
CA VAL A 102 9.56 3.87 -16.41
C VAL A 102 10.52 2.80 -15.88
N ASP A 103 11.79 3.15 -15.66
CA ASP A 103 12.82 2.19 -15.23
C ASP A 103 12.49 1.56 -13.87
N ALA A 104 12.17 2.40 -12.87
CA ALA A 104 11.85 1.92 -11.53
C ALA A 104 10.58 1.05 -11.52
N LEU A 105 9.58 1.39 -12.33
CA LEU A 105 8.37 0.59 -12.47
C LEU A 105 8.65 -0.76 -13.13
N LEU A 106 9.42 -0.78 -14.24
CA LEU A 106 9.79 -2.02 -14.93
C LEU A 106 10.71 -2.91 -14.08
N ASP A 107 11.63 -2.34 -13.31
CA ASP A 107 12.43 -3.09 -12.37
C ASP A 107 11.56 -3.78 -11.31
N SER A 108 10.53 -3.09 -10.82
CA SER A 108 9.55 -3.68 -9.87
C SER A 108 8.80 -4.85 -10.50
N VAL A 109 8.29 -4.66 -11.72
CA VAL A 109 7.56 -5.71 -12.46
C VAL A 109 8.44 -6.93 -12.70
N ARG A 110 9.69 -6.73 -13.13
CA ARG A 110 10.67 -7.79 -13.37
C ARG A 110 11.06 -8.49 -12.08
N LEU A 111 11.16 -7.75 -10.98
CA LEU A 111 11.47 -8.29 -9.66
C LEU A 111 10.33 -9.17 -9.15
N VAL A 112 9.08 -8.73 -9.26
CA VAL A 112 7.90 -9.54 -8.93
C VAL A 112 7.86 -10.82 -9.75
N CYS A 113 8.07 -10.72 -11.07
CA CYS A 113 8.13 -11.88 -11.96
C CYS A 113 9.26 -12.86 -11.57
N GLY A 114 10.41 -12.30 -11.17
CA GLY A 114 11.53 -13.04 -10.61
C GLY A 114 11.22 -13.77 -9.32
N GLY A 115 10.41 -13.16 -8.45
CA GLY A 115 9.86 -13.79 -7.25
C GLY A 115 8.98 -14.99 -7.57
N THR A 116 8.14 -14.91 -8.60
CA THR A 116 7.27 -16.03 -9.03
C THR A 116 8.10 -17.18 -9.59
N LEU A 117 9.11 -16.90 -10.43
CA LEU A 117 10.05 -17.91 -10.92
C LEU A 117 10.87 -18.54 -9.79
N GLY A 118 11.41 -17.73 -8.87
CA GLY A 118 12.15 -18.19 -7.70
C GLY A 118 11.29 -19.07 -6.79
N ALA A 119 10.04 -18.67 -6.57
CA ALA A 119 9.07 -19.43 -5.81
C ALA A 119 8.77 -20.79 -6.44
N ALA A 120 8.61 -20.84 -7.77
CA ALA A 120 8.36 -22.09 -8.50
C ALA A 120 9.53 -23.07 -8.38
N ARG A 121 10.76 -22.61 -8.60
CA ARG A 121 11.98 -23.43 -8.42
C ARG A 121 12.10 -23.95 -6.99
N LEU A 122 11.84 -23.10 -5.99
CA LEU A 122 11.91 -23.49 -4.58
C LEU A 122 10.80 -24.47 -4.18
N ALA A 123 9.58 -24.29 -4.70
CA ALA A 123 8.45 -25.17 -4.46
C ALA A 123 8.73 -26.58 -4.99
N LEU A 124 9.28 -26.70 -6.21
CA LEU A 124 9.70 -27.96 -6.82
C LEU A 124 10.82 -28.63 -6.00
N ALA A 125 11.86 -27.87 -5.63
CA ALA A 125 13.00 -28.40 -4.87
C ALA A 125 12.62 -28.92 -3.47
N ARG A 126 11.61 -28.30 -2.85
CA ARG A 126 11.20 -28.61 -1.46
C ARG A 126 9.95 -29.46 -1.36
N GLN A 127 9.24 -29.70 -2.46
CA GLN A 127 7.96 -30.42 -2.49
C GLN A 127 6.94 -29.82 -1.51
N GLY A 128 6.66 -28.51 -1.66
CA GLY A 128 5.71 -27.83 -0.79
C GLY A 128 5.37 -26.40 -1.23
N PRO A 129 4.53 -25.69 -0.45
CA PRO A 129 4.07 -24.35 -0.80
C PRO A 129 5.16 -23.30 -0.62
N VAL A 130 5.24 -22.38 -1.58
CA VAL A 130 6.04 -21.15 -1.53
C VAL A 130 5.16 -19.99 -1.95
N VAL A 131 5.35 -18.83 -1.33
CA VAL A 131 4.54 -17.63 -1.59
C VAL A 131 5.41 -16.60 -2.28
N ASN A 132 4.90 -15.93 -3.32
CA ASN A 132 5.42 -14.63 -3.71
C ASN A 132 4.46 -13.58 -3.17
N MET A 133 4.97 -12.58 -2.45
CA MET A 133 4.11 -11.59 -1.78
C MET A 133 3.40 -10.64 -2.75
N ALA A 134 3.80 -10.65 -4.02
CA ALA A 134 3.18 -9.98 -5.15
C ALA A 134 3.04 -10.96 -6.33
N GLY A 135 2.55 -10.49 -7.48
CA GLY A 135 2.39 -11.31 -8.69
C GLY A 135 0.97 -11.84 -8.84
N GLY A 136 0.79 -12.79 -9.76
CA GLY A 136 -0.54 -13.18 -10.25
C GLY A 136 -1.05 -12.19 -11.29
N PHE A 137 -0.16 -11.71 -12.17
CA PHE A 137 -0.44 -10.74 -13.21
C PHE A 137 -1.18 -11.36 -14.40
N HIS A 138 -2.37 -11.87 -14.12
CA HIS A 138 -3.11 -12.78 -14.98
C HIS A 138 -3.77 -12.16 -16.22
N HIS A 139 -3.79 -10.83 -16.34
CA HIS A 139 -4.40 -10.12 -17.47
C HIS A 139 -3.41 -9.76 -18.58
N ALA A 140 -2.11 -9.83 -18.33
CA ALA A 140 -1.12 -9.57 -19.37
C ALA A 140 -1.15 -10.69 -20.42
N ARG A 141 -1.25 -10.27 -21.69
CA ARG A 141 -1.26 -11.13 -22.88
C ARG A 141 0.11 -11.06 -23.58
N PRO A 142 0.40 -11.94 -24.57
CA PRO A 142 1.68 -11.89 -25.28
C PRO A 142 1.99 -10.53 -25.90
N ASP A 143 0.99 -9.85 -26.45
CA ASP A 143 1.10 -8.64 -27.26
C ASP A 143 0.76 -7.33 -26.51
N ARG A 144 0.23 -7.42 -25.28
CA ARG A 144 -0.21 -6.25 -24.51
C ARG A 144 -0.39 -6.53 -23.02
N GLY A 145 -0.27 -5.47 -22.22
CA GLY A 145 -0.65 -5.44 -20.82
C GLY A 145 -2.09 -4.94 -20.64
N GLY A 146 -2.65 -5.17 -19.46
CA GLY A 146 -4.03 -4.79 -19.13
C GLY A 146 -4.36 -5.14 -17.69
N GLY A 147 -5.41 -4.51 -17.13
CA GLY A 147 -5.84 -4.80 -15.75
C GLY A 147 -4.71 -4.71 -14.72
N PHE A 148 -3.88 -3.66 -14.79
CA PHE A 148 -2.70 -3.46 -13.93
C PHE A 148 -1.56 -4.48 -14.12
N CYS A 149 -1.68 -5.41 -15.07
CA CYS A 149 -0.69 -6.44 -15.37
C CYS A 149 0.18 -6.01 -16.56
N THR A 150 1.46 -5.74 -16.31
CA THR A 150 2.44 -5.41 -17.38
C THR A 150 3.01 -6.65 -18.05
N VAL A 151 3.28 -7.72 -17.32
CA VAL A 151 3.76 -9.00 -17.88
C VAL A 151 3.08 -10.14 -17.13
N ASN A 152 2.97 -11.32 -17.73
CA ASN A 152 2.38 -12.48 -17.08
C ASN A 152 3.47 -13.28 -16.35
N ASP A 153 3.55 -13.09 -15.03
CA ASP A 153 4.62 -13.68 -14.21
C ASP A 153 4.56 -15.21 -14.14
N ILE A 154 3.36 -15.79 -14.11
CA ILE A 154 3.17 -17.25 -14.13
C ILE A 154 3.65 -17.82 -15.46
N ALA A 155 3.23 -17.24 -16.59
CA ALA A 155 3.62 -17.74 -17.90
C ALA A 155 5.13 -17.62 -18.12
N VAL A 156 5.75 -16.52 -17.68
CA VAL A 156 7.22 -16.37 -17.74
C VAL A 156 7.92 -17.42 -16.89
N ALA A 157 7.43 -17.68 -15.67
CA ALA A 157 7.99 -18.72 -14.81
C ALA A 157 7.88 -20.12 -15.46
N VAL A 158 6.73 -20.45 -16.04
CA VAL A 158 6.52 -21.73 -16.75
C VAL A 158 7.45 -21.85 -17.95
N ALA A 159 7.54 -20.82 -18.79
CA ALA A 159 8.40 -20.83 -19.97
C ALA A 159 9.89 -20.97 -19.61
N ASP A 160 10.34 -20.33 -18.53
CA ASP A 160 11.71 -20.44 -18.05
C ASP A 160 12.03 -21.81 -17.42
N LEU A 161 11.10 -22.39 -16.66
CA LEU A 161 11.21 -23.76 -16.17
C LEU A 161 11.32 -24.76 -17.33
N ARG A 162 10.47 -24.63 -18.36
CA ARG A 162 10.50 -25.45 -19.58
C ARG A 162 11.85 -25.32 -20.29
N ALA A 163 12.35 -24.09 -20.46
CA ALA A 163 13.67 -23.84 -21.04
C ALA A 163 14.82 -24.44 -20.21
N SER A 164 14.61 -24.63 -18.90
CA SER A 164 15.56 -25.27 -17.98
C SER A 164 15.39 -26.78 -17.88
N GLY A 165 14.57 -27.40 -18.74
CA GLY A 165 14.39 -28.85 -18.84
C GLY A 165 13.26 -29.43 -17.98
N PHE A 166 12.46 -28.61 -17.30
CA PHE A 166 11.28 -29.11 -16.58
C PHE A 166 10.19 -29.52 -17.57
N ASP A 167 9.81 -30.80 -17.60
CA ASP A 167 8.79 -31.35 -18.50
C ASP A 167 7.50 -31.78 -17.78
N GLY A 168 7.40 -31.56 -16.46
CA GLY A 168 6.27 -31.97 -15.63
C GLY A 168 4.98 -31.19 -15.90
N SER A 169 3.83 -31.67 -15.42
CA SER A 169 2.54 -31.02 -15.60
C SER A 169 2.38 -29.77 -14.71
N VAL A 170 1.72 -28.74 -15.23
CA VAL A 170 1.46 -27.47 -14.56
C VAL A 170 -0.05 -27.28 -14.43
N ALA A 171 -0.51 -26.91 -13.24
CA ALA A 171 -1.85 -26.40 -13.03
C ALA A 171 -1.79 -24.91 -12.66
N VAL A 172 -2.71 -24.11 -13.18
CA VAL A 172 -3.00 -22.75 -12.71
C VAL A 172 -4.42 -22.73 -12.16
N LEU A 173 -4.53 -22.47 -10.87
CA LEU A 173 -5.79 -22.29 -10.17
C LEU A 173 -5.99 -20.79 -9.90
N ASP A 174 -6.85 -20.16 -10.69
CA ASP A 174 -7.10 -18.72 -10.63
C ASP A 174 -8.41 -18.41 -9.90
N LEU A 175 -8.30 -17.84 -8.70
CA LEU A 175 -9.44 -17.53 -7.83
C LEU A 175 -9.57 -16.02 -7.58
N ASP A 176 -9.01 -15.23 -8.50
CA ASP A 176 -9.32 -13.82 -8.65
C ASP A 176 -10.77 -13.62 -9.12
N ALA A 177 -11.37 -12.46 -8.80
CA ALA A 177 -12.73 -12.14 -9.23
C ALA A 177 -12.86 -12.03 -10.77
N HIS A 178 -11.76 -11.81 -11.47
CA HIS A 178 -11.70 -11.66 -12.92
C HIS A 178 -11.24 -12.94 -13.62
N PRO A 179 -11.63 -13.17 -14.89
CA PRO A 179 -11.25 -14.37 -15.60
C PRO A 179 -9.76 -14.37 -15.99
N PRO A 180 -9.11 -15.56 -16.11
CA PRO A 180 -7.68 -15.72 -16.36
C PRO A 180 -7.29 -15.48 -17.84
N ASP A 181 -7.77 -14.40 -18.45
CA ASP A 181 -7.72 -14.18 -19.89
C ASP A 181 -6.29 -14.06 -20.45
N GLY A 182 -5.43 -13.31 -19.76
CA GLY A 182 -4.02 -13.14 -20.12
C GLY A 182 -3.22 -14.43 -19.92
N THR A 183 -3.40 -15.10 -18.78
CA THR A 183 -2.76 -16.39 -18.49
C THR A 183 -3.14 -17.45 -19.51
N ALA A 184 -4.42 -17.54 -19.86
CA ALA A 184 -4.90 -18.46 -20.89
C ALA A 184 -4.30 -18.13 -22.28
N ALA A 185 -4.19 -16.85 -22.64
CA ALA A 185 -3.56 -16.44 -23.89
C ALA A 185 -2.05 -16.76 -23.92
N CYS A 186 -1.32 -16.49 -22.84
CA CYS A 186 0.12 -16.72 -22.75
C CYS A 186 0.50 -18.20 -22.69
N LEU A 187 -0.35 -19.05 -22.13
CA LEU A 187 -0.13 -20.50 -22.02
C LEU A 187 -0.80 -21.30 -23.14
N ALA A 188 -1.42 -20.63 -24.11
CA ALA A 188 -2.06 -21.29 -25.25
C ALA A 188 -1.05 -22.19 -25.99
N GLY A 189 -1.42 -23.46 -26.20
CA GLY A 189 -0.57 -24.45 -26.88
C GLY A 189 0.58 -25.01 -26.04
N GLN A 190 0.78 -24.57 -24.79
CA GLN A 190 1.80 -25.16 -23.91
C GLN A 190 1.38 -26.57 -23.48
N PRO A 191 2.26 -27.59 -23.63
CA PRO A 191 1.92 -28.96 -23.28
C PRO A 191 1.82 -29.15 -21.77
N LYS A 192 0.93 -30.07 -21.36
CA LYS A 192 0.71 -30.47 -19.95
C LYS A 192 0.36 -29.29 -19.04
N VAL A 193 -0.39 -28.31 -19.54
CA VAL A 193 -0.92 -27.20 -18.76
C VAL A 193 -2.42 -27.35 -18.59
N TRP A 194 -2.91 -27.16 -17.37
CA TRP A 194 -4.33 -27.03 -17.06
C TRP A 194 -4.58 -25.69 -16.37
N ILE A 195 -5.67 -25.02 -16.74
CA ILE A 195 -6.10 -23.74 -16.15
C ILE A 195 -7.54 -23.92 -15.70
N GLY A 196 -7.80 -23.66 -14.41
CA GLY A 196 -9.14 -23.62 -13.87
C GLY A 196 -9.37 -22.35 -13.07
N SER A 197 -10.57 -21.79 -13.15
CA SER A 197 -10.90 -20.54 -12.46
C SER A 197 -12.27 -20.53 -11.80
N VAL A 198 -12.39 -19.71 -10.75
CA VAL A 198 -13.68 -19.32 -10.17
C VAL A 198 -13.79 -17.80 -10.13
N SER A 199 -14.42 -17.22 -11.15
CA SER A 199 -14.52 -15.76 -11.38
C SER A 199 -15.96 -15.26 -11.26
N GLY A 200 -16.13 -14.00 -10.86
CA GLY A 200 -17.43 -13.31 -10.77
C GLY A 200 -17.74 -12.39 -11.95
N SER A 201 -16.76 -12.13 -12.83
CA SER A 201 -16.89 -11.18 -13.94
C SER A 201 -16.90 -11.87 -15.30
N ASP A 202 -17.66 -11.34 -16.26
CA ASP A 202 -17.65 -11.78 -17.67
C ASP A 202 -16.90 -10.79 -18.56
N TRP A 203 -15.71 -11.18 -19.03
CA TRP A 203 -14.90 -10.39 -19.96
C TRP A 203 -14.88 -11.00 -21.37
N GLY A 204 -15.86 -11.85 -21.68
CA GLY A 204 -16.01 -12.53 -22.97
C GLY A 204 -15.48 -13.97 -22.95
N THR A 205 -15.38 -14.54 -24.15
CA THR A 205 -15.01 -15.95 -24.33
C THR A 205 -13.52 -16.18 -24.10
N LEU A 206 -13.20 -17.11 -23.21
CA LEU A 206 -11.83 -17.56 -22.94
C LEU A 206 -11.32 -18.54 -24.00
N PRO A 207 -9.99 -18.68 -24.16
CA PRO A 207 -9.41 -19.71 -25.02
C PRO A 207 -9.94 -21.11 -24.67
N PRO A 208 -10.08 -22.02 -25.67
CA PRO A 208 -10.51 -23.39 -25.42
C PRO A 208 -9.62 -24.11 -24.39
N GLY A 209 -10.22 -24.89 -23.50
CA GLY A 209 -9.50 -25.71 -22.52
C GLY A 209 -9.34 -25.09 -21.13
N VAL A 210 -9.84 -23.86 -20.91
CA VAL A 210 -9.97 -23.29 -19.56
C VAL A 210 -11.22 -23.87 -18.87
N ASP A 211 -11.06 -24.47 -17.68
CA ASP A 211 -12.16 -24.92 -16.82
C ASP A 211 -12.66 -23.73 -15.98
N GLU A 212 -13.43 -22.84 -16.63
CA GLU A 212 -14.02 -21.67 -15.97
C GLU A 212 -15.31 -22.05 -15.25
N THR A 213 -15.40 -21.70 -13.97
CA THR A 213 -16.63 -21.74 -13.18
C THR A 213 -17.03 -20.32 -12.78
N ARG A 214 -18.14 -19.83 -13.32
CA ARG A 214 -18.63 -18.49 -12.99
C ARG A 214 -19.51 -18.48 -11.74
N VAL A 215 -19.38 -17.43 -10.94
CA VAL A 215 -20.29 -17.12 -9.82
C VAL A 215 -21.03 -15.82 -10.08
N GLN A 216 -22.21 -15.69 -9.49
CA GLN A 216 -23.03 -14.48 -9.60
C GLN A 216 -22.47 -13.33 -8.75
N ASP A 217 -22.82 -12.10 -9.09
CA ASP A 217 -22.59 -10.92 -8.25
C ASP A 217 -23.18 -11.15 -6.84
N GLY A 218 -22.39 -10.86 -5.80
CA GLY A 218 -22.82 -11.07 -4.41
C GLY A 218 -22.95 -12.54 -3.98
N CYS A 219 -22.22 -13.45 -4.62
CA CYS A 219 -22.05 -14.84 -4.20
C CYS A 219 -21.66 -14.97 -2.72
N ASP A 220 -22.42 -15.78 -1.99
CA ASP A 220 -22.16 -16.06 -0.59
C ASP A 220 -20.97 -17.04 -0.38
N ASP A 221 -20.42 -17.03 0.83
CA ASP A 221 -19.30 -17.87 1.24
C ASP A 221 -19.50 -19.37 0.96
N ALA A 222 -20.70 -19.90 1.20
CA ALA A 222 -20.96 -21.34 1.10
C ALA A 222 -21.00 -21.78 -0.35
N THR A 223 -21.70 -21.02 -1.19
CA THR A 223 -21.79 -21.23 -2.63
C THR A 223 -20.41 -21.13 -3.28
N TYR A 224 -19.65 -20.07 -3.00
CA TYR A 224 -18.32 -19.87 -3.56
C TYR A 224 -17.37 -21.02 -3.20
N VAL A 225 -17.30 -21.39 -1.91
CA VAL A 225 -16.45 -22.49 -1.46
C VAL A 225 -16.86 -23.83 -2.06
N GLN A 226 -18.15 -24.07 -2.27
CA GLN A 226 -18.60 -25.28 -2.95
C GLN A 226 -18.13 -25.32 -4.41
N LYS A 227 -18.24 -24.20 -5.14
CA LYS A 227 -17.72 -24.11 -6.52
C LYS A 227 -16.22 -24.35 -6.61
N VAL A 228 -15.45 -23.82 -5.66
CA VAL A 228 -14.01 -24.10 -5.55
C VAL A 228 -13.75 -25.59 -5.32
N LYS A 229 -14.50 -26.26 -4.45
CA LYS A 229 -14.35 -27.72 -4.24
C LYS A 229 -14.71 -28.52 -5.49
N ASP A 230 -15.77 -28.12 -6.20
CA ASP A 230 -16.17 -28.76 -7.45
C ASP A 230 -15.07 -28.61 -8.51
N LEU A 231 -14.46 -27.43 -8.62
CA LEU A 231 -13.32 -27.19 -9.52
C LEU A 231 -12.10 -28.05 -9.12
N LEU A 232 -11.76 -28.09 -7.83
CA LEU A 232 -10.67 -28.93 -7.32
C LEU A 232 -10.90 -30.43 -7.61
N SER A 233 -12.15 -30.89 -7.67
CA SER A 233 -12.46 -32.28 -8.01
C SER A 233 -12.20 -32.63 -9.48
N ARG A 234 -12.21 -31.62 -10.36
CA ARG A 234 -11.89 -31.74 -11.79
C ARG A 234 -10.43 -31.46 -12.10
N MET A 235 -9.71 -30.80 -11.19
CA MET A 235 -8.30 -30.45 -11.34
C MET A 235 -7.46 -31.74 -11.50
N PRO A 236 -6.70 -31.88 -12.60
CA PRO A 236 -5.80 -33.01 -12.78
C PRO A 236 -4.62 -32.93 -11.81
N ARG A 237 -3.95 -34.07 -11.56
CA ARG A 237 -2.69 -34.07 -10.81
C ARG A 237 -1.62 -33.30 -11.59
N SER A 238 -0.97 -32.36 -10.92
CA SER A 238 0.12 -31.54 -11.43
C SER A 238 1.42 -31.79 -10.67
N ASP A 239 2.56 -31.59 -11.35
CA ASP A 239 3.88 -31.56 -10.72
C ASP A 239 4.17 -30.20 -10.05
N ILE A 240 3.47 -29.15 -10.48
CA ILE A 240 3.44 -27.84 -9.81
C ILE A 240 2.09 -27.14 -10.04
N THR A 241 1.57 -26.50 -8.99
CA THR A 241 0.35 -25.67 -9.07
C THR A 241 0.64 -24.22 -8.72
N PHE A 242 0.28 -23.29 -9.60
CA PHE A 242 0.20 -21.86 -9.29
C PHE A 242 -1.21 -21.53 -8.80
N VAL A 243 -1.32 -20.87 -7.67
CA VAL A 243 -2.60 -20.47 -7.05
C VAL A 243 -2.63 -18.95 -6.95
N ILE A 244 -3.59 -18.33 -7.64
CA ILE A 244 -3.90 -16.90 -7.47
C ILE A 244 -5.01 -16.80 -6.44
N ALA A 245 -4.68 -16.31 -5.25
CA ALA A 245 -5.57 -16.17 -4.11
C ALA A 245 -6.11 -14.73 -4.01
N GLY A 246 -6.71 -14.25 -5.11
CA GLY A 246 -7.27 -12.91 -5.28
C GLY A 246 -7.97 -12.36 -4.05
N GLY A 247 -7.65 -11.11 -3.69
CA GLY A 247 -8.29 -10.33 -2.64
C GLY A 247 -9.55 -9.61 -3.12
N ASP A 248 -9.71 -9.40 -4.42
CA ASP A 248 -10.83 -8.69 -5.02
C ASP A 248 -12.15 -9.46 -5.03
N VAL A 249 -12.14 -10.72 -4.59
CA VAL A 249 -13.34 -11.50 -4.33
C VAL A 249 -14.14 -11.01 -3.11
N LEU A 250 -13.54 -10.15 -2.28
CA LEU A 250 -14.17 -9.64 -1.06
C LEU A 250 -15.40 -8.76 -1.35
N GLY A 251 -16.42 -8.87 -0.50
CA GLY A 251 -17.54 -7.93 -0.51
C GLY A 251 -17.08 -6.50 -0.28
N GLY A 252 -17.53 -5.59 -1.15
CA GLY A 252 -17.14 -4.17 -1.11
C GLY A 252 -15.82 -3.85 -1.80
N ASP A 253 -15.18 -4.81 -2.48
CA ASP A 253 -14.06 -4.51 -3.37
C ASP A 253 -14.46 -3.54 -4.49
N ARG A 254 -13.50 -2.74 -4.96
CA ARG A 254 -13.73 -1.69 -5.96
C ARG A 254 -13.97 -2.23 -7.37
N PHE A 255 -13.32 -3.34 -7.73
CA PHE A 255 -13.37 -3.90 -9.09
C PHE A 255 -14.02 -5.29 -9.12
N GLY A 256 -13.85 -6.10 -8.08
CA GLY A 256 -14.49 -7.42 -7.99
C GLY A 256 -15.91 -7.38 -7.41
N ARG A 257 -16.76 -8.30 -7.87
CA ARG A 257 -18.19 -8.37 -7.50
C ARG A 257 -18.63 -9.68 -6.85
N VAL A 258 -17.67 -10.56 -6.53
CA VAL A 258 -17.97 -11.89 -5.98
C VAL A 258 -18.71 -11.77 -4.65
N GLY A 259 -18.17 -11.07 -3.64
CA GLY A 259 -18.92 -10.78 -2.42
C GLY A 259 -18.64 -11.67 -1.20
N ILE A 260 -17.58 -12.50 -1.22
CA ILE A 260 -17.26 -13.35 -0.07
C ILE A 260 -16.65 -12.56 1.09
N THR A 261 -16.73 -13.13 2.29
CA THR A 261 -16.10 -12.57 3.49
C THR A 261 -14.66 -13.04 3.67
N LEU A 262 -13.89 -12.40 4.56
CA LEU A 262 -12.59 -12.92 5.01
C LEU A 262 -12.68 -14.36 5.57
N ALA A 263 -13.81 -14.74 6.15
CA ALA A 263 -14.02 -16.10 6.63
C ALA A 263 -14.30 -17.08 5.48
N GLY A 264 -15.02 -16.65 4.44
CA GLY A 264 -15.22 -17.38 3.19
C GLY A 264 -13.90 -17.63 2.46
N ALA A 265 -13.11 -16.57 2.26
CA ALA A 265 -11.79 -16.67 1.63
C ALA A 265 -10.85 -17.64 2.38
N ARG A 266 -10.88 -17.60 3.71
CA ARG A 266 -10.15 -18.58 4.53
C ARG A 266 -10.61 -20.02 4.33
N LYS A 267 -11.93 -20.27 4.22
CA LYS A 267 -12.46 -21.61 3.93
C LYS A 267 -12.03 -22.09 2.54
N ARG A 268 -12.01 -21.19 1.54
CA ARG A 268 -11.43 -21.42 0.20
C ARG A 268 -9.97 -21.86 0.34
N ASP A 269 -9.15 -21.06 1.02
CA ASP A 269 -7.71 -21.32 1.14
C ASP A 269 -7.43 -22.65 1.85
N VAL A 270 -8.20 -22.99 2.89
CA VAL A 270 -8.10 -24.29 3.59
C VAL A 270 -8.41 -25.47 2.67
N ALA A 271 -9.45 -25.36 1.84
CA ALA A 271 -9.82 -26.41 0.89
C ALA A 271 -8.69 -26.66 -0.12
N ILE A 272 -8.12 -25.60 -0.67
CA ILE A 272 -7.04 -25.68 -1.67
C ILE A 272 -5.74 -26.18 -1.02
N ALA A 273 -5.34 -25.62 0.12
CA ALA A 273 -4.14 -26.07 0.84
C ALA A 273 -4.24 -27.54 1.27
N SER A 274 -5.45 -28.03 1.55
CA SER A 274 -5.69 -29.46 1.80
C SER A 274 -5.54 -30.30 0.53
N ALA A 275 -6.08 -29.84 -0.60
CA ALA A 275 -5.98 -30.55 -1.89
C ALA A 275 -4.53 -30.60 -2.43
N LEU A 276 -3.72 -29.57 -2.14
CA LEU A 276 -2.33 -29.46 -2.57
C LEU A 276 -1.32 -29.92 -1.51
N ARG A 277 -1.77 -30.59 -0.44
CA ARG A 277 -0.89 -31.00 0.66
C ARG A 277 0.23 -31.92 0.14
N GLY A 278 1.47 -31.53 0.39
CA GLY A 278 2.65 -32.29 -0.02
C GLY A 278 3.00 -32.17 -1.51
N LEU A 279 2.33 -31.27 -2.24
CA LEU A 279 2.62 -30.98 -3.64
C LEU A 279 3.31 -29.61 -3.78
N PRO A 280 4.22 -29.43 -4.75
CA PRO A 280 4.76 -28.13 -5.10
C PRO A 280 3.65 -27.14 -5.46
N SER A 281 3.59 -26.02 -4.75
CA SER A 281 2.65 -24.96 -5.10
C SER A 281 3.24 -23.57 -4.89
N VAL A 282 2.88 -22.64 -5.79
CA VAL A 282 3.24 -21.22 -5.72
C VAL A 282 1.98 -20.42 -5.48
N TRP A 283 1.96 -19.61 -4.44
CA TRP A 283 0.79 -18.82 -4.05
C TRP A 283 1.06 -17.34 -4.28
N LEU A 284 0.12 -16.68 -4.95
CA LEU A 284 0.23 -15.30 -5.45
C LEU A 284 -1.04 -14.53 -5.04
N PRO A 285 -0.97 -13.21 -4.77
CA PRO A 285 -2.12 -12.45 -4.32
C PRO A 285 -3.11 -12.09 -5.43
N GLY A 286 -2.68 -11.89 -6.68
CA GLY A 286 -3.55 -11.40 -7.75
C GLY A 286 -4.07 -9.98 -7.49
N GLY A 287 -5.32 -9.71 -7.89
CA GLY A 287 -6.04 -8.47 -7.61
C GLY A 287 -6.45 -8.33 -6.14
N GLY A 288 -6.82 -7.11 -5.73
CA GLY A 288 -7.28 -6.82 -4.38
C GLY A 288 -7.25 -5.32 -4.07
N TYR A 289 -8.44 -4.72 -4.00
CA TYR A 289 -8.63 -3.27 -3.95
C TYR A 289 -9.52 -2.85 -2.76
N HIS A 290 -9.98 -3.82 -1.98
CA HIS A 290 -10.58 -3.62 -0.68
C HIS A 290 -9.50 -3.31 0.38
N ALA A 291 -9.84 -2.47 1.37
CA ALA A 291 -8.92 -2.09 2.45
C ALA A 291 -8.42 -3.30 3.30
N GLU A 292 -9.16 -4.41 3.27
CA GLU A 292 -8.81 -5.65 3.96
C GLU A 292 -8.18 -6.72 3.06
N SER A 293 -7.87 -6.41 1.79
CA SER A 293 -7.25 -7.37 0.86
C SER A 293 -5.92 -7.93 1.39
N TRP A 294 -5.10 -7.08 2.03
CA TRP A 294 -3.85 -7.53 2.68
C TRP A 294 -4.12 -8.51 3.82
N LYS A 295 -5.26 -8.40 4.54
CA LYS A 295 -5.64 -9.35 5.60
C LYS A 295 -6.05 -10.69 5.02
N LEU A 296 -6.71 -10.70 3.86
CA LEU A 296 -7.06 -11.92 3.14
C LEU A 296 -5.81 -12.70 2.77
N PHE A 297 -4.85 -12.05 2.12
CA PHE A 297 -3.63 -12.73 1.68
C PHE A 297 -2.72 -13.14 2.86
N ALA A 298 -2.63 -12.31 3.91
CA ALA A 298 -2.02 -12.74 5.18
C ALA A 298 -2.74 -13.98 5.77
N GLY A 299 -4.07 -14.04 5.63
CA GLY A 299 -4.89 -15.21 5.96
C GLY A 299 -4.54 -16.45 5.15
N THR A 300 -4.28 -16.31 3.85
CA THR A 300 -3.77 -17.39 2.99
C THR A 300 -2.46 -17.95 3.54
N VAL A 301 -1.50 -17.08 3.88
CA VAL A 301 -0.20 -17.52 4.44
C VAL A 301 -0.37 -18.17 5.82
N LEU A 302 -1.27 -17.66 6.66
CA LEU A 302 -1.63 -18.30 7.93
C LEU A 302 -2.16 -19.72 7.71
N VAL A 303 -3.02 -19.95 6.72
CA VAL A 303 -3.51 -21.30 6.37
C VAL A 303 -2.35 -22.22 5.98
N LEU A 304 -1.45 -21.76 5.11
CA LEU A 304 -0.28 -22.53 4.67
C LEU A 304 0.68 -22.87 5.81
N ALA A 305 0.78 -22.00 6.82
CA ALA A 305 1.59 -22.23 8.02
C ALA A 305 0.92 -23.17 9.05
N GLY A 306 -0.30 -23.65 8.80
CA GLY A 306 -1.10 -24.43 9.76
C GLY A 306 -1.80 -23.57 10.83
N LEU A 307 -1.86 -22.26 10.62
CA LEU A 307 -2.44 -21.24 11.51
C LEU A 307 -3.81 -20.74 11.03
N GLY A 308 -4.52 -21.52 10.19
CA GLY A 308 -5.78 -21.09 9.58
C GLY A 308 -6.89 -20.68 10.58
N HIS A 309 -6.79 -21.04 11.86
CA HIS A 309 -7.71 -20.58 12.91
C HIS A 309 -7.40 -19.16 13.43
N GLN A 310 -6.16 -18.68 13.29
CA GLN A 310 -5.74 -17.37 13.78
C GLN A 310 -6.46 -16.25 13.02
N ARG A 311 -7.02 -15.28 13.73
CA ARG A 311 -7.72 -14.13 13.13
C ARG A 311 -6.86 -12.87 13.28
N ILE A 312 -6.84 -12.06 12.23
CA ILE A 312 -6.26 -10.72 12.27
C ILE A 312 -7.34 -9.81 12.85
N THR A 313 -7.01 -9.05 13.89
CA THR A 313 -7.99 -8.19 14.55
C THR A 313 -8.36 -7.02 13.64
N ALA A 314 -9.62 -6.56 13.73
CA ALA A 314 -10.08 -5.43 12.90
C ALA A 314 -9.27 -4.15 13.14
N ARG A 315 -8.78 -3.94 14.37
CA ARG A 315 -8.06 -2.74 14.82
C ARG A 315 -6.55 -2.77 14.55
N TYR A 316 -5.98 -3.88 14.07
CA TYR A 316 -4.55 -3.93 13.81
C TYR A 316 -4.22 -3.10 12.55
N ASP A 317 -3.32 -2.13 12.71
CA ASP A 317 -2.76 -1.35 11.61
C ASP A 317 -1.27 -1.68 11.43
N PRO A 318 -0.88 -2.30 10.30
CA PRO A 318 0.50 -2.74 10.05
C PRO A 318 1.49 -1.58 9.93
N LEU A 319 1.04 -0.42 9.46
CA LEU A 319 1.89 0.76 9.29
C LEU A 319 2.30 1.31 10.67
N SER A 320 1.33 1.58 11.54
CA SER A 320 1.54 1.99 12.93
C SER A 320 2.40 0.99 13.69
N ALA A 321 2.08 -0.30 13.61
CA ALA A 321 2.83 -1.33 14.32
C ALA A 321 4.32 -1.36 13.88
N ARG A 322 4.58 -1.23 12.57
CA ARG A 322 5.96 -1.17 12.07
C ARG A 322 6.67 0.11 12.47
N PHE A 323 6.02 1.27 12.34
CA PHE A 323 6.64 2.56 12.63
C PHE A 323 7.00 2.68 14.10
N GLN A 324 6.08 2.27 14.99
CA GLN A 324 6.34 2.21 16.44
C GLN A 324 7.51 1.28 16.79
N ARG A 325 7.59 0.09 16.17
CA ARG A 325 8.74 -0.81 16.37
C ARG A 325 10.05 -0.18 15.96
N ILE A 326 10.11 0.43 14.78
CA ILE A 326 11.31 1.11 14.31
C ILE A 326 11.66 2.24 15.26
N ALA A 327 10.68 3.05 15.67
CA ALA A 327 10.88 4.16 16.60
C ALA A 327 11.45 3.73 17.96
N HIS A 328 11.05 2.57 18.49
CA HIS A 328 11.64 2.00 19.72
C HIS A 328 13.09 1.52 19.55
N LEU A 329 13.54 1.27 18.32
CA LEU A 329 14.92 0.87 18.01
C LEU A 329 15.82 2.06 17.68
N LEU A 330 15.25 3.24 17.46
CA LEU A 330 16.00 4.48 17.32
C LEU A 330 16.43 4.96 18.71
N ASP A 331 17.65 5.48 18.83
CA ASP A 331 18.13 6.09 20.07
C ASP A 331 17.17 7.19 20.56
N PRO A 332 17.08 7.50 21.87
CA PRO A 332 16.38 8.68 22.39
C PRO A 332 16.60 9.96 21.60
N GLU A 333 17.78 10.21 21.03
CA GLU A 333 18.02 11.41 20.20
C GLU A 333 17.65 11.23 18.70
N GLY A 334 17.18 10.04 18.31
CA GLY A 334 16.74 9.72 16.95
C GLY A 334 17.83 9.14 16.05
N GLY A 335 19.05 8.91 16.56
CA GLY A 335 20.18 8.36 15.81
C GLY A 335 20.19 6.82 15.69
N PRO A 336 21.14 6.27 14.91
CA PRO A 336 21.39 4.83 14.84
C PRO A 336 21.75 4.26 16.22
N PRO A 337 21.27 3.07 16.60
CA PRO A 337 21.67 2.44 17.86
C PRO A 337 23.18 2.16 17.86
N GLY A 338 23.90 2.72 18.83
CA GLY A 338 25.33 2.47 19.04
C GLY A 338 26.26 3.67 18.79
N LEU A 339 25.78 4.80 18.26
CA LEU A 339 26.52 6.05 18.28
C LEU A 339 26.33 6.72 19.64
N VAL A 340 27.17 6.36 20.59
CA VAL A 340 27.36 7.16 21.81
C VAL A 340 27.86 8.53 21.37
N ALA A 341 27.22 9.61 21.84
CA ALA A 341 27.72 10.97 21.66
C ALA A 341 29.17 11.03 22.18
N GLY A 342 30.15 11.05 21.27
CA GLY A 342 31.58 11.10 21.63
C GLY A 342 32.57 10.42 20.67
N GLU A 343 32.15 9.62 19.70
CA GLU A 343 33.06 9.00 18.72
C GLU A 343 32.62 9.27 17.27
N GLU A 344 32.84 10.49 16.78
CA GLU A 344 32.84 10.77 15.35
C GLU A 344 34.28 10.71 14.80
N PRO A 345 34.53 10.07 13.64
CA PRO A 345 35.82 10.18 12.96
C PRO A 345 35.98 11.61 12.44
N ILE A 346 37.01 12.31 12.93
CA ILE A 346 37.39 13.65 12.49
C ILE A 346 37.52 13.67 10.96
N THR A 347 36.73 14.51 10.31
CA THR A 347 36.78 14.73 8.86
C THR A 347 37.86 15.76 8.53
N LEU A 348 38.31 15.81 7.27
CA LEU A 348 39.32 16.78 6.84
C LEU A 348 38.82 18.24 6.95
N GLU A 349 37.49 18.46 6.92
CA GLU A 349 36.86 19.76 7.11
C GLU A 349 36.94 20.25 8.58
N ASP A 350 37.01 19.34 9.55
CA ASP A 350 37.17 19.67 10.98
C ASP A 350 38.56 20.21 11.33
N LEU A 351 39.55 20.00 10.45
CA LEU A 351 40.93 20.47 10.62
C LEU A 351 41.17 21.87 10.02
N GLU A 352 40.22 22.43 9.25
CA GLU A 352 40.43 23.67 8.49
C GLU A 352 39.64 24.91 9.00
N GLY A 353 38.96 24.83 10.15
CA GLY A 353 38.26 25.97 10.76
C GLY A 353 39.05 26.67 11.88
N PRO A 354 39.46 27.95 11.76
CA PRO A 354 40.09 28.67 12.86
C PRO A 354 39.05 29.09 13.91
N LEU A 355 39.23 28.60 15.14
CA LEU A 355 38.85 29.22 16.42
C LEU A 355 37.42 29.81 16.50
N ARG A 356 36.40 28.95 16.57
CA ARG A 356 35.12 29.28 17.23
C ARG A 356 35.01 28.51 18.55
N LEU A 357 35.32 29.18 19.66
CA LEU A 357 35.12 28.66 21.02
C LEU A 357 33.64 28.80 21.42
N GLY A 358 32.90 27.71 21.26
CA GLY A 358 31.55 27.49 21.78
C GLY A 358 30.99 26.19 21.16
N PRO A 359 30.33 25.31 21.93
CA PRO A 359 29.74 24.11 21.34
C PRO A 359 28.71 24.53 20.30
N GLU A 360 28.88 24.08 19.06
CA GLU A 360 27.93 24.34 17.99
C GLU A 360 26.64 23.57 18.33
N VAL A 361 25.66 24.27 18.89
CA VAL A 361 24.38 23.66 19.27
C VAL A 361 23.64 23.34 17.98
N GLN A 362 23.70 22.06 17.58
CA GLN A 362 22.95 21.61 16.40
C GLN A 362 21.45 21.92 16.58
N PRO A 363 20.78 22.49 15.57
CA PRO A 363 19.37 22.82 15.67
C PRO A 363 18.54 21.55 15.89
N ARG A 364 17.66 21.59 16.91
CA ARG A 364 16.76 20.49 17.24
C ARG A 364 15.31 20.90 17.08
N VAL A 365 14.56 20.10 16.33
CA VAL A 365 13.11 20.23 16.19
C VAL A 365 12.45 19.68 17.45
N LEU A 366 11.55 20.48 18.03
CA LEU A 366 10.79 20.21 19.23
C LEU A 366 11.68 19.95 20.47
N GLY A 367 12.92 20.47 20.42
CA GLY A 367 13.96 20.23 21.41
C GLY A 367 14.46 18.79 21.47
N HIS A 368 14.21 17.98 20.43
CA HIS A 368 14.48 16.53 20.47
C HIS A 368 15.19 16.03 19.21
N TYR A 369 14.64 16.31 18.02
CA TYR A 369 15.06 15.68 16.78
C TYR A 369 16.10 16.50 16.01
N THR A 370 17.22 15.89 15.62
CA THR A 370 18.18 16.48 14.65
C THR A 370 17.74 16.20 13.22
N ALA A 371 18.33 16.89 12.24
CA ALA A 371 18.11 16.60 10.82
C ALA A 371 18.48 15.15 10.47
N GLN A 372 19.66 14.69 10.91
CA GLN A 372 20.17 13.35 10.66
C GLN A 372 19.28 12.28 11.28
N GLY A 373 18.76 12.51 12.50
CA GLY A 373 17.84 11.58 13.15
C GLY A 373 16.51 11.45 12.40
N ILE A 374 15.97 12.56 11.88
CA ILE A 374 14.77 12.54 11.04
C ILE A 374 15.06 11.83 9.72
N GLU A 375 16.18 12.14 9.06
CA GLU A 375 16.58 11.49 7.80
C GLU A 375 16.71 9.97 7.97
N TYR A 376 17.40 9.53 9.02
CA TYR A 376 17.53 8.13 9.36
C TYR A 376 16.18 7.46 9.62
N ALA A 377 15.28 8.12 10.36
CA ALA A 377 13.93 7.60 10.58
C ALA A 377 13.14 7.45 9.27
N LEU A 378 13.14 8.48 8.41
CA LEU A 378 12.46 8.45 7.11
C LEU A 378 13.02 7.36 6.18
N PHE A 379 14.32 7.12 6.22
CA PHE A 379 14.96 5.99 5.53
C PHE A 379 14.47 4.65 6.07
N ARG A 380 14.48 4.46 7.40
CA ARG A 380 14.04 3.20 8.04
C ARG A 380 12.55 2.91 7.84
N TYR A 381 11.72 3.95 7.71
CA TYR A 381 10.30 3.84 7.32
C TYR A 381 10.09 3.54 5.82
N GLY A 382 11.15 3.53 5.01
CA GLY A 382 11.10 3.28 3.57
C GLY A 382 10.53 4.46 2.77
N LEU A 383 10.47 5.66 3.35
CA LEU A 383 9.93 6.85 2.67
C LEU A 383 10.95 7.45 1.70
N LEU A 384 12.21 7.56 2.12
CA LEU A 384 13.27 8.07 1.24
C LEU A 384 13.49 7.13 0.05
N SER A 385 13.56 5.81 0.28
CA SER A 385 13.71 4.82 -0.79
C SER A 385 12.54 4.83 -1.78
N TYR A 386 11.31 5.09 -1.33
CA TYR A 386 10.18 5.27 -2.23
C TYR A 386 10.31 6.56 -3.07
N VAL A 387 10.71 7.67 -2.45
CA VAL A 387 10.94 8.94 -3.14
C VAL A 387 12.07 8.84 -4.17
N GLU A 388 13.14 8.09 -3.87
CA GLU A 388 14.22 7.80 -4.83
C GLU A 388 13.68 7.09 -6.07
N ARG A 389 12.76 6.14 -5.89
CA ARG A 389 12.12 5.40 -6.99
C ARG A 389 11.13 6.23 -7.80
N LEU A 390 10.69 7.39 -7.30
CA LEU A 390 10.01 8.42 -8.11
C LEU A 390 11.01 9.24 -8.97
N GLY A 391 12.30 8.91 -8.87
CA GLY A 391 13.40 9.48 -9.64
C GLY A 391 13.97 10.77 -9.05
N TYR A 392 13.91 10.91 -7.72
CA TYR A 392 14.71 11.91 -7.00
C TYR A 392 16.01 11.28 -6.51
N SER A 393 17.04 12.10 -6.32
CA SER A 393 18.35 11.68 -5.81
C SER A 393 18.86 12.73 -4.83
N ARG A 394 19.98 12.46 -4.13
CA ARG A 394 20.58 13.41 -3.17
C ARG A 394 19.53 13.96 -2.20
N LEU A 395 18.76 13.04 -1.60
CA LEU A 395 17.75 13.41 -0.63
C LEU A 395 18.45 13.95 0.62
N ARG A 396 17.94 15.04 1.15
CA ARG A 396 18.47 15.66 2.38
C ARG A 396 17.36 16.20 3.25
N VAL A 397 17.53 16.09 4.56
CA VAL A 397 16.66 16.72 5.54
C VAL A 397 17.32 17.99 6.08
N GLU A 398 16.56 19.09 6.09
CA GLU A 398 16.96 20.33 6.76
C GLU A 398 16.00 20.63 7.90
N VAL A 399 16.56 21.11 9.02
CA VAL A 399 15.76 21.55 10.17
C VAL A 399 16.14 22.96 10.60
N SER A 400 15.15 23.70 11.10
CA SER A 400 15.37 25.02 11.69
C SER A 400 14.38 25.26 12.82
N SER A 401 14.86 25.80 13.94
CA SER A 401 13.98 26.28 15.02
C SER A 401 13.70 27.77 14.84
N THR A 402 12.43 28.17 14.86
CA THR A 402 12.04 29.57 14.60
C THR A 402 11.71 30.37 15.86
N GLY A 403 11.86 29.80 17.06
CA GLY A 403 11.66 30.50 18.33
C GLY A 403 10.24 31.01 18.61
N GLY A 404 9.27 30.87 17.68
CA GLY A 404 7.91 31.36 17.88
C GLY A 404 6.84 30.96 16.85
N THR A 405 7.18 30.51 15.64
CA THR A 405 6.19 30.08 14.63
C THR A 405 6.15 28.56 14.40
N GLY A 406 6.87 27.81 15.24
CA GLY A 406 7.05 26.36 15.13
C GLY A 406 8.36 25.98 14.43
N ASP A 407 8.89 24.83 14.78
CA ASP A 407 10.10 24.28 14.21
C ASP A 407 9.81 23.68 12.84
N ARG A 408 10.70 23.90 11.87
CA ARG A 408 10.50 23.51 10.47
C ARG A 408 11.36 22.31 10.11
N ILE A 409 10.77 21.37 9.38
CA ILE A 409 11.45 20.23 8.74
C ILE A 409 11.19 20.33 7.24
N LYS A 410 12.26 20.31 6.45
CA LYS A 410 12.20 20.21 4.99
C LYS A 410 12.85 18.92 4.51
N VAL A 411 12.24 18.30 3.51
CA VAL A 411 12.86 17.22 2.73
C VAL A 411 13.08 17.74 1.32
N LEU A 412 14.34 17.75 0.89
CA LEU A 412 14.78 18.23 -0.42
C LEU A 412 15.28 17.04 -1.24
N GLY A 413 15.21 17.15 -2.56
CA GLY A 413 15.75 16.14 -3.47
C GLY A 413 16.05 16.71 -4.86
N HIS A 414 16.98 16.08 -5.56
CA HIS A 414 17.44 16.50 -6.87
C HIS A 414 16.83 15.67 -8.00
N ALA A 415 16.33 16.33 -9.03
CA ALA A 415 15.88 15.70 -10.27
C ALA A 415 15.98 16.68 -11.44
N GLY A 416 16.35 16.19 -12.62
CA GLY A 416 16.47 17.01 -13.83
C GLY A 416 17.52 18.13 -13.69
N GLY A 417 18.59 17.88 -12.94
CA GLY A 417 19.66 18.86 -12.69
C GLY A 417 19.29 20.00 -11.72
N GLN A 418 18.13 19.92 -11.07
CA GLN A 418 17.63 20.96 -10.16
C GLN A 418 17.24 20.35 -8.80
N GLU A 419 17.33 21.16 -7.75
CA GLU A 419 16.83 20.81 -6.43
C GLU A 419 15.34 21.15 -6.29
N HIS A 420 14.61 20.29 -5.60
CA HIS A 420 13.18 20.37 -5.38
C HIS A 420 12.86 20.23 -3.90
N LEU A 421 11.96 21.08 -3.39
CA LEU A 421 11.32 20.90 -2.09
C LEU A 421 10.19 19.88 -2.19
N LEU A 422 10.39 18.72 -1.54
CA LEU A 422 9.52 17.55 -1.60
C LEU A 422 8.57 17.45 -0.41
N SER A 423 9.04 17.84 0.78
CA SER A 423 8.20 17.98 1.96
C SER A 423 8.59 19.22 2.74
N ASP A 424 7.59 19.90 3.30
CA ASP A 424 7.77 21.07 4.14
C ASP A 424 6.74 21.00 5.28
N SER A 425 7.23 20.98 6.51
CA SER A 425 6.37 20.92 7.69
C SER A 425 6.84 21.89 8.75
N VAL A 426 5.87 22.53 9.42
CA VAL A 426 6.10 23.43 10.55
C VAL A 426 5.33 22.88 11.74
N LEU A 427 6.04 22.51 12.80
CA LEU A 427 5.54 21.76 13.94
C LEU A 427 5.79 22.52 15.24
N GLU A 428 4.85 22.45 16.17
CA GLU A 428 5.03 22.98 17.52
C GLU A 428 4.36 22.10 18.58
N LYS A 429 4.70 22.31 19.85
CA LYS A 429 3.95 21.76 20.98
C LYS A 429 2.87 22.77 21.37
N LYS A 430 1.60 22.43 21.19
CA LYS A 430 0.47 23.33 21.46
C LYS A 430 -0.48 22.72 22.49
N VAL A 431 -0.89 23.53 23.47
CA VAL A 431 -1.90 23.12 24.44
C VAL A 431 -3.30 23.31 23.84
N LEU A 432 -4.06 22.21 23.74
CA LEU A 432 -5.44 22.18 23.26
C LEU A 432 -6.27 21.33 24.22
N GLN A 433 -7.42 21.83 24.65
CA GLN A 433 -8.31 21.13 25.60
C GLN A 433 -7.61 20.65 26.89
N GLY A 434 -6.61 21.42 27.36
CA GLY A 434 -5.84 21.10 28.57
C GLY A 434 -4.72 20.06 28.39
N GLU A 435 -4.55 19.51 27.19
CA GLU A 435 -3.49 18.55 26.87
C GLU A 435 -2.50 19.14 25.87
N THR A 436 -1.26 18.65 25.84
CA THR A 436 -0.25 19.11 24.86
C THR A 436 -0.25 18.19 23.64
N PHE A 437 -0.48 18.75 22.46
CA PHE A 437 -0.45 18.07 21.17
C PHE A 437 0.79 18.46 20.36
N LEU A 438 1.22 17.55 19.47
CA LEU A 438 2.03 17.93 18.32
C LEU A 438 1.11 18.66 17.33
N PHE A 439 1.31 19.95 17.13
CA PHE A 439 0.50 20.74 16.22
C PHE A 439 1.24 20.96 14.90
N ALA A 440 0.64 20.54 13.79
CA ALA A 440 1.15 20.81 12.45
C ALA A 440 0.56 22.11 11.92
N ASN A 441 1.32 23.20 12.03
CA ASN A 441 0.97 24.52 11.49
C ASN A 441 0.97 24.55 9.96
N TRP A 442 1.87 23.77 9.35
CA TRP A 442 1.97 23.61 7.91
C TRP A 442 2.42 22.20 7.61
N LEU A 443 1.85 21.59 6.58
CA LEU A 443 2.33 20.34 6.01
C LEU A 443 2.06 20.34 4.50
N SER A 444 3.13 20.23 3.73
CA SER A 444 3.09 20.09 2.28
C SER A 444 3.89 18.86 1.86
N LEU A 445 3.30 18.06 0.96
CA LEU A 445 3.94 16.94 0.29
C LEU A 445 3.84 17.19 -1.20
N ARG A 446 4.98 17.33 -1.87
CA ARG A 446 5.09 17.88 -3.23
C ARG A 446 5.83 16.92 -4.13
N HIS A 447 5.27 16.65 -5.31
CA HIS A 447 5.90 15.90 -6.38
C HIS A 447 6.09 16.79 -7.62
N PRO A 448 7.11 17.67 -7.65
CA PRO A 448 7.31 18.63 -8.75
C PRO A 448 7.49 18.04 -10.16
N ARG A 449 7.78 16.74 -10.27
CA ARG A 449 7.90 16.05 -11.56
C ARG A 449 6.56 15.64 -12.16
N ALA A 450 5.54 15.41 -11.32
CA ALA A 450 4.21 15.07 -11.78
C ALA A 450 3.47 16.32 -12.32
N ARG A 451 2.37 16.09 -13.05
CA ARG A 451 1.47 17.13 -13.54
C ARG A 451 0.04 16.84 -13.12
N PHE A 452 -0.76 17.89 -12.97
CA PHE A 452 -2.20 17.73 -12.80
C PHE A 452 -2.82 17.25 -14.11
N SER A 453 -3.88 16.47 -14.00
CA SER A 453 -4.67 15.97 -15.13
C SER A 453 -6.11 15.69 -14.68
N ASP A 454 -6.98 15.25 -15.59
CA ASP A 454 -8.36 14.89 -15.23
C ASP A 454 -8.42 13.76 -14.19
N LYS A 455 -7.43 12.86 -14.20
CA LYS A 455 -7.29 11.77 -13.23
C LYS A 455 -6.66 12.21 -11.91
N ARG A 456 -6.03 13.39 -11.90
CA ARG A 456 -5.37 13.98 -10.74
C ARG A 456 -5.57 15.50 -10.75
N PRO A 457 -6.80 15.96 -10.48
CA PRO A 457 -7.12 17.37 -10.60
C PRO A 457 -6.44 18.18 -9.50
N GLN A 458 -6.14 19.45 -9.79
CA GLN A 458 -5.63 20.39 -8.81
C GLN A 458 -6.71 20.75 -7.79
N LEU A 459 -6.41 20.55 -6.50
CA LEU A 459 -7.20 21.04 -5.38
C LEU A 459 -6.71 22.43 -4.95
N PRO A 460 -7.58 23.27 -4.34
CA PRO A 460 -7.18 24.57 -3.81
C PRO A 460 -5.96 24.48 -2.88
N GLY A 461 -5.02 25.41 -3.04
CA GLY A 461 -3.77 25.45 -2.27
C GLY A 461 -2.66 24.52 -2.76
N GLN A 462 -2.87 23.72 -3.81
CA GLN A 462 -1.81 22.92 -4.42
C GLN A 462 -1.11 23.67 -5.55
N GLU A 463 0.22 23.64 -5.57
CA GLU A 463 1.02 24.13 -6.70
C GLU A 463 1.45 23.00 -7.64
N VAL A 464 1.66 21.81 -7.08
CA VAL A 464 2.07 20.59 -7.78
C VAL A 464 1.33 19.39 -7.18
N PRO A 465 1.21 18.26 -7.89
CA PRO A 465 0.64 17.04 -7.33
C PRO A 465 1.41 16.55 -6.08
N GLY A 466 0.73 15.80 -5.22
CA GLY A 466 1.33 15.30 -3.98
C GLY A 466 2.24 14.08 -4.16
N LEU A 467 3.01 13.71 -3.13
CA LEU A 467 3.82 12.49 -3.16
C LEU A 467 3.04 11.19 -2.97
N GLY A 468 1.75 11.26 -2.58
CA GLY A 468 0.98 10.09 -2.20
C GLY A 468 1.48 9.44 -0.89
N LEU A 469 2.05 10.24 0.01
CA LEU A 469 2.65 9.80 1.29
C LEU A 469 1.90 10.35 2.51
N SER A 470 0.65 10.78 2.36
CA SER A 470 -0.11 11.44 3.42
C SER A 470 -0.31 10.50 4.62
N ARG A 471 -0.63 9.23 4.38
CA ARG A 471 -0.83 8.22 5.44
C ARG A 471 0.46 7.98 6.21
N GLU A 472 1.58 7.77 5.53
CA GLU A 472 2.87 7.53 6.20
C GLU A 472 3.43 8.76 6.89
N THR A 473 3.19 9.96 6.34
CA THR A 473 3.62 11.21 6.97
C THR A 473 2.81 11.45 8.24
N THR A 474 1.49 11.22 8.20
CA THR A 474 0.63 11.28 9.38
C THR A 474 1.10 10.30 10.46
N GLU A 475 1.45 9.07 10.07
CA GLU A 475 1.96 8.08 11.02
C GLU A 475 3.34 8.46 11.58
N THR A 476 4.21 9.06 10.77
CA THR A 476 5.50 9.58 11.22
C THR A 476 5.30 10.65 12.29
N LEU A 477 4.39 11.60 12.07
CA LEU A 477 4.07 12.66 13.03
C LEU A 477 3.41 12.11 14.31
N LEU A 478 2.51 11.13 14.20
CA LEU A 478 1.93 10.46 15.38
C LEU A 478 2.99 9.70 16.19
N THR A 479 3.94 9.06 15.51
CA THR A 479 5.08 8.40 16.16
C THR A 479 5.98 9.43 16.87
N MET A 480 6.18 10.61 16.27
CA MET A 480 6.89 11.71 16.93
C MET A 480 6.15 12.20 18.17
N ALA A 481 4.83 12.37 18.09
CA ALA A 481 3.99 12.77 19.24
C ALA A 481 4.10 11.75 20.38
N GLN A 482 4.06 10.45 20.07
CA GLN A 482 4.21 9.37 21.04
C GLN A 482 5.58 9.40 21.73
N ARG A 483 6.67 9.53 20.95
CA ARG A 483 8.03 9.64 21.49
C ARG A 483 8.23 10.85 22.39
N LEU A 484 7.55 11.95 22.10
CA LEU A 484 7.59 13.18 22.89
C LEU A 484 6.65 13.16 24.10
N GLY A 485 5.89 12.07 24.32
CA GLY A 485 4.92 11.98 25.42
C GLY A 485 3.73 12.93 25.28
N LEU A 486 3.33 13.26 24.05
CA LEU A 486 2.22 14.17 23.76
C LEU A 486 0.89 13.41 23.65
N ALA A 487 -0.23 14.12 23.78
CA ALA A 487 -1.57 13.52 23.72
C ALA A 487 -1.94 13.02 22.31
N GLY A 488 -1.35 13.61 21.27
CA GLY A 488 -1.60 13.24 19.88
C GLY A 488 -1.10 14.25 18.87
N LEU A 489 -1.66 14.17 17.67
CA LEU A 489 -1.42 15.07 16.54
C LEU A 489 -2.64 15.93 16.30
N ALA A 490 -2.42 17.22 16.05
CA ALA A 490 -3.46 18.18 15.74
C ALA A 490 -3.06 19.07 14.56
N PHE A 491 -4.04 19.54 13.80
CA PHE A 491 -3.81 20.53 12.74
C PHE A 491 -5.11 21.27 12.44
N ARG A 492 -5.01 22.38 11.69
CA ARG A 492 -6.17 23.16 11.24
C ARG A 492 -6.32 23.04 9.71
N PRO A 493 -7.31 22.29 9.19
CA PRO A 493 -7.54 22.19 7.75
C PRO A 493 -8.02 23.52 7.16
N MET A 494 -7.15 24.19 6.42
CA MET A 494 -7.49 25.43 5.70
C MET A 494 -8.47 25.22 4.54
N TRP A 495 -8.66 23.97 4.11
CA TRP A 495 -9.57 23.61 3.02
C TRP A 495 -10.42 22.40 3.38
N TYR A 496 -11.63 22.34 2.82
CA TYR A 496 -12.57 21.23 3.02
C TYR A 496 -11.98 19.85 2.72
N HIS A 497 -11.27 19.70 1.58
CA HIS A 497 -10.66 18.41 1.23
C HIS A 497 -9.64 17.90 2.25
N LEU A 498 -8.93 18.80 2.95
CA LEU A 498 -7.97 18.40 3.98
C LEU A 498 -8.69 17.77 5.17
N ALA A 499 -9.83 18.34 5.58
CA ALA A 499 -10.67 17.77 6.63
C ALA A 499 -11.26 16.42 6.19
N VAL A 500 -11.75 16.32 4.95
CA VAL A 500 -12.27 15.07 4.39
C VAL A 500 -11.20 13.99 4.37
N VAL A 501 -10.00 14.26 3.87
CA VAL A 501 -8.92 13.26 3.82
C VAL A 501 -8.51 12.79 5.23
N ALA A 502 -8.51 13.68 6.22
CA ALA A 502 -8.12 13.35 7.59
C ALA A 502 -9.22 12.66 8.44
N ARG A 503 -10.48 12.67 7.98
CA ARG A 503 -11.67 12.26 8.75
C ARG A 503 -11.64 10.87 9.37
N SER A 504 -10.81 9.96 8.85
CA SER A 504 -10.73 8.58 9.35
C SER A 504 -10.00 8.48 10.70
N ARG A 505 -9.15 9.46 11.03
CA ARG A 505 -8.34 9.48 12.27
C ARG A 505 -8.52 10.75 13.08
N PHE A 506 -8.98 11.82 12.45
CA PHE A 506 -9.12 13.13 13.06
C PHE A 506 -10.59 13.53 13.16
N HIS A 507 -10.93 14.17 14.27
CA HIS A 507 -12.23 14.79 14.49
C HIS A 507 -12.03 16.25 14.86
N PHE A 508 -12.98 17.11 14.50
CA PHE A 508 -12.97 18.48 14.99
C PHE A 508 -13.05 18.51 16.52
N SER A 509 -12.39 19.48 17.13
CA SER A 509 -12.24 19.55 18.59
C SER A 509 -13.57 19.74 19.33
N THR A 510 -14.59 20.33 18.68
CA THR A 510 -15.91 20.58 19.26
C THR A 510 -17.00 19.70 18.60
N PRO A 511 -17.95 19.16 19.39
CA PRO A 511 -19.07 18.38 18.87
C PRO A 511 -19.87 19.09 17.78
N GLU A 512 -20.10 20.39 17.93
CA GLU A 512 -20.87 21.20 16.98
C GLU A 512 -20.13 21.35 15.65
N ARG A 513 -18.83 21.64 15.69
CA ARG A 513 -18.05 21.75 14.45
C ARG A 513 -17.98 20.40 13.72
N GLN A 514 -17.83 19.31 14.47
CA GLN A 514 -17.82 17.96 13.94
C GLN A 514 -19.17 17.59 13.31
N GLY A 515 -20.28 17.81 14.00
CA GLY A 515 -21.62 17.53 13.48
C GLY A 515 -21.93 18.31 12.19
N ARG A 516 -21.54 19.59 12.15
CA ARG A 516 -21.66 20.42 10.94
C ARG A 516 -20.80 19.90 9.79
N PHE A 517 -19.58 19.45 10.06
CA PHE A 517 -18.73 18.84 9.05
C PHE A 517 -19.30 17.52 8.52
N GLU A 518 -19.87 16.68 9.38
CA GLU A 518 -20.56 15.46 8.96
C GLU A 518 -21.79 15.75 8.10
N ALA A 519 -22.57 16.78 8.42
CA ALA A 519 -23.69 17.23 7.60
C ALA A 519 -23.21 17.72 6.22
N LEU A 520 -22.12 18.48 6.18
CA LEU A 520 -21.51 18.93 4.93
C LEU A 520 -21.07 17.74 4.06
N MET A 521 -20.42 16.73 4.65
CA MET A 521 -20.04 15.51 3.93
C MET A 521 -21.25 14.72 3.43
N ARG A 522 -22.31 14.61 4.25
CA ARG A 522 -23.57 13.95 3.89
C ARG A 522 -24.20 14.62 2.68
N ASP A 523 -24.36 15.94 2.73
CA ASP A 523 -25.11 16.68 1.72
C ASP A 523 -24.32 16.90 0.43
N LEU A 524 -22.99 16.92 0.50
CA LEU A 524 -22.11 17.03 -0.67
C LEU A 524 -21.67 15.66 -1.24
N SER A 525 -22.17 14.54 -0.70
CA SER A 525 -21.68 13.20 -1.05
C SER A 525 -21.87 12.81 -2.52
N ALA A 526 -22.82 13.44 -3.21
CA ALA A 526 -23.09 13.22 -4.63
C ALA A 526 -22.06 13.91 -5.56
N LEU A 527 -21.30 14.88 -5.04
CA LEU A 527 -20.29 15.59 -5.80
C LEU A 527 -18.92 14.90 -5.68
N PRO A 528 -18.13 14.82 -6.77
CA PRO A 528 -16.72 14.48 -6.65
C PRO A 528 -16.02 15.42 -5.66
N LEU A 529 -15.06 14.91 -4.88
CA LEU A 529 -14.39 15.69 -3.82
C LEU A 529 -13.81 17.00 -4.34
N VAL A 530 -13.25 17.01 -5.55
CA VAL A 530 -12.72 18.24 -6.18
C VAL A 530 -13.82 19.29 -6.38
N GLU A 531 -15.00 18.89 -6.83
CA GLU A 531 -16.11 19.80 -7.08
C GLU A 531 -16.73 20.28 -5.77
N ALA A 532 -16.94 19.38 -4.80
CA ALA A 532 -17.37 19.77 -3.46
C ALA A 532 -16.40 20.80 -2.83
N THR A 533 -15.09 20.58 -3.00
CA THR A 533 -14.07 21.48 -2.48
C THR A 533 -14.07 22.83 -3.18
N ARG A 534 -14.22 22.87 -4.51
CA ARG A 534 -14.37 24.12 -5.28
C ARG A 534 -15.63 24.86 -4.87
N ALA A 535 -16.75 24.16 -4.72
CA ALA A 535 -18.01 24.77 -4.28
C ALA A 535 -17.88 25.44 -2.91
N VAL A 536 -17.19 24.80 -1.97
CA VAL A 536 -16.89 25.39 -0.66
C VAL A 536 -15.96 26.60 -0.80
N ALA A 537 -14.87 26.48 -1.57
CA ALA A 537 -13.87 27.53 -1.75
C ALA A 537 -14.43 28.78 -2.46
N GLU A 538 -15.34 28.59 -3.41
CA GLU A 538 -15.97 29.65 -4.22
C GLU A 538 -17.22 30.23 -3.53
N GLY A 539 -17.54 29.79 -2.31
CA GLY A 539 -18.71 30.28 -1.57
C GLY A 539 -20.05 29.91 -2.22
N ARG A 540 -20.12 28.78 -2.93
CA ARG A 540 -21.35 28.25 -3.56
C ARG A 540 -22.19 27.38 -2.61
N VAL A 541 -21.63 26.98 -1.47
CA VAL A 541 -22.35 26.21 -0.46
C VAL A 541 -23.26 27.13 0.35
N ARG A 542 -24.46 26.63 0.67
CA ARG A 542 -25.44 27.29 1.53
C ARG A 542 -25.78 26.40 2.72
N LEU A 543 -25.84 26.96 3.92
CA LEU A 543 -26.42 26.33 5.11
C LEU A 543 -27.80 26.93 5.33
N ASP A 544 -28.85 26.11 5.23
CA ASP A 544 -30.24 26.54 5.41
C ASP A 544 -30.61 27.75 4.52
N GLY A 545 -30.08 27.77 3.30
CA GLY A 545 -30.28 28.82 2.30
C GLY A 545 -29.34 30.03 2.42
N GLN A 546 -28.55 30.14 3.48
CA GLN A 546 -27.60 31.25 3.69
C GLN A 546 -26.18 30.89 3.21
N PRO A 547 -25.39 31.82 2.64
CA PRO A 547 -23.98 31.58 2.29
C PRO A 547 -23.18 31.00 3.46
N TYR A 548 -22.51 29.87 3.22
CA TYR A 548 -21.66 29.23 4.22
C TYR A 548 -20.18 29.30 3.79
N PRO A 549 -19.33 30.08 4.48
CA PRO A 549 -17.89 30.03 4.29
C PRO A 549 -17.30 28.78 4.94
N TRP A 550 -16.18 28.27 4.41
CA TRP A 550 -15.39 27.28 5.14
C TRP A 550 -14.88 27.89 6.45
N GLU A 551 -15.10 27.19 7.56
CA GLU A 551 -14.64 27.58 8.90
C GLU A 551 -13.50 26.64 9.34
N PRO A 552 -12.21 27.00 9.12
CA PRO A 552 -11.10 26.21 9.62
C PRO A 552 -11.11 26.18 11.15
N ASP A 553 -11.03 24.98 11.73
CA ASP A 553 -10.94 24.78 13.18
C ASP A 553 -10.04 23.58 13.48
N ASP A 554 -9.56 23.43 14.70
CA ASP A 554 -8.58 22.41 15.07
C ASP A 554 -9.21 21.02 15.00
N MET A 555 -8.57 20.14 14.22
CA MET A 555 -8.86 18.70 14.18
C MET A 555 -7.81 17.94 14.98
N LEU A 556 -8.26 17.00 15.81
CA LEU A 556 -7.45 16.25 16.77
C LEU A 556 -7.44 14.76 16.44
N CYS A 557 -6.25 14.16 16.44
CA CYS A 557 -6.04 12.72 16.46
C CYS A 557 -5.30 12.35 17.75
N ARG A 558 -6.02 11.77 18.71
CA ARG A 558 -5.44 11.35 19.99
C ARG A 558 -4.78 9.97 19.86
N LEU A 559 -3.64 9.79 20.52
CA LEU A 559 -3.01 8.47 20.66
C LEU A 559 -3.88 7.53 21.50
N GLN A 560 -4.53 8.07 22.51
CA GLN A 560 -5.54 7.39 23.32
C GLN A 560 -6.92 7.95 22.99
N PRO A 561 -7.83 7.17 22.39
CA PRO A 561 -9.16 7.66 22.03
C PRO A 561 -9.91 8.14 23.27
N VAL A 562 -10.45 9.37 23.19
CA VAL A 562 -11.36 9.93 24.20
C VAL A 562 -12.74 10.01 23.57
N PRO A 563 -13.82 9.56 24.24
CA PRO A 563 -15.18 9.69 23.74
C PRO A 563 -15.53 11.16 23.48
N MET A 564 -16.01 11.45 22.28
CA MET A 564 -16.68 12.71 21.96
C MET A 564 -18.17 12.57 22.28
N ASP A 565 -18.84 13.69 22.58
CA ASP A 565 -20.30 13.71 22.76
C ASP A 565 -21.00 13.41 21.43
N THR A 566 -21.31 12.13 21.21
CA THR A 566 -21.91 11.65 19.97
C THR A 566 -23.33 12.15 19.77
N ASP A 567 -24.04 12.44 20.86
CA ASP A 567 -25.42 12.91 20.80
C ASP A 567 -25.45 14.37 20.34
N ALA A 568 -24.54 15.20 20.85
CA ALA A 568 -24.36 16.57 20.38
C ALA A 568 -23.91 16.63 18.91
N VAL A 569 -22.98 15.75 18.50
CA VAL A 569 -22.55 15.63 17.09
C VAL A 569 -23.73 15.26 16.19
N ALA A 570 -24.52 14.26 16.59
CA ALA A 570 -25.67 13.79 15.83
C ALA A 570 -26.76 14.88 15.74
N ALA A 571 -27.06 15.54 16.85
CA ALA A 571 -28.05 16.62 16.91
C ALA A 571 -27.67 17.78 15.98
N GLU A 572 -26.42 18.22 15.99
CA GLU A 572 -25.96 19.28 15.09
C GLU A 572 -25.97 18.83 13.62
N ARG A 573 -25.56 17.59 13.35
CA ARG A 573 -25.60 17.02 11.99
C ARG A 573 -27.02 16.97 11.42
N GLU A 574 -28.01 16.65 12.25
CA GLU A 574 -29.42 16.61 11.85
C GLU A 574 -30.00 18.02 11.71
N ARG A 575 -29.53 18.98 12.51
CA ARG A 575 -29.94 20.38 12.45
C ARG A 575 -29.47 21.09 11.19
N CYS A 576 -28.26 20.80 10.70
CA CYS A 576 -27.69 21.47 9.53
C CYS A 576 -28.11 20.81 8.22
N HIS A 577 -28.53 21.62 7.23
CA HIS A 577 -28.72 21.17 5.85
C HIS A 577 -27.97 22.05 4.86
N PHE A 578 -27.09 21.43 4.07
CA PHE A 578 -26.28 22.08 3.07
C PHE A 578 -26.81 21.87 1.65
N THR A 579 -26.73 22.92 0.84
CA THR A 579 -27.02 22.86 -0.60
C THR A 579 -25.91 23.55 -1.39
N VAL A 580 -25.81 23.22 -2.68
CA VAL A 580 -24.82 23.84 -3.59
C VAL A 580 -25.55 24.61 -4.67
N VAL A 581 -25.20 25.88 -4.81
CA VAL A 581 -25.65 26.70 -5.94
C VAL A 581 -24.82 26.33 -7.18
N PRO A 582 -25.44 26.16 -8.37
CA PRO A 582 -24.72 25.93 -9.61
C PRO A 582 -23.70 27.04 -9.88
N ALA A 583 -22.57 26.70 -10.51
CA ALA A 583 -21.62 27.70 -10.97
C ALA A 583 -22.30 28.63 -12.00
N SER A 584 -22.10 29.94 -11.85
CA SER A 584 -22.47 30.92 -12.86
C SER A 584 -21.74 30.58 -14.16
N ARG A 585 -22.48 30.38 -15.25
CA ARG A 585 -21.91 30.07 -16.57
C ARG A 585 -21.15 31.24 -17.17
#